data_AF-A0A1L9B315-F1
#
_entry.id   AF-A0A1L9B315-F1
#
_cell.length_a   1.000
_cell.length_b   1.000
_cell.length_c   1.000
_cell.angle_alpha   90.00
_cell.angle_beta   90.00
_cell.angle_gamma   90.00
#
_symmetry.space_group_name_H-M   'P 1'
#
loop_
_entity.id
_entity.type
_entity.pdbx_description
1 polymer ?
#
loop_
_entity_poly.entity_id
_entity_poly.type
_entity_poly.pdbx_seq_one_letter_code
_entity_poly.pdbx_strand_id
1 'polypeptide(L)'
;MARQNTPSFLPSFAALLLIAGCATGSPPGSLLFHPEAIGGAGGFPRVAHSSQGDTLGETPSRGDRALPSGWPDFSSDDAQALLEPFLSCTSPGDFLALQQRVDMSRLVARLDAWSAVRLGSRGPVREEASGPLNRQRTAFLLQSLERYGAANTEVLAHFVLDSCHDDDLKDILLLLARDRRLSELLEHLPSLGPALEARGFKPSALTERDFAWSDLGRGLARAGKDALATIPLVEGASSRLMELQALKEQLPPPYQRALDAVEQAQLERRFSPGPVLMGTVAPSAASSGTSTSRSFKSTWA
;
A
#
# COMPACT_ATOMS: atom_id res chain seq x y z
N MET A 1 -19.80 -13.29 -56.65
CA MET A 1 -19.07 -14.18 -55.72
C MET A 1 -18.42 -13.31 -54.65
N ALA A 2 -19.07 -13.18 -53.50
CA ALA A 2 -18.60 -12.38 -52.36
C ALA A 2 -18.30 -13.35 -51.20
N ARG A 3 -17.06 -13.35 -50.70
CA ARG A 3 -16.67 -14.12 -49.51
C ARG A 3 -16.82 -13.24 -48.27
N GLN A 4 -17.68 -13.69 -47.36
CA GLN A 4 -17.92 -13.12 -46.05
C GLN A 4 -16.75 -13.50 -45.13
N ASN A 5 -16.12 -12.51 -44.48
CA ASN A 5 -15.18 -12.71 -43.39
C ASN A 5 -15.89 -12.32 -42.09
N THR A 6 -16.23 -13.32 -41.29
CA THR A 6 -16.63 -13.15 -39.88
C THR A 6 -15.41 -13.41 -38.98
N PRO A 7 -15.00 -12.48 -38.11
CA PRO A 7 -14.15 -12.83 -36.98
C PRO A 7 -15.02 -13.29 -35.80
N SER A 8 -14.74 -14.51 -35.37
CA SER A 8 -15.27 -15.16 -34.17
C SER A 8 -14.89 -14.37 -32.91
N PHE A 9 -15.89 -13.92 -32.17
CA PHE A 9 -15.76 -13.46 -30.79
C PHE A 9 -15.58 -14.67 -29.87
N LEU A 10 -14.57 -14.64 -28.99
CA LEU A 10 -14.47 -15.51 -27.82
C LEU A 10 -14.20 -14.65 -26.57
N PRO A 11 -14.62 -15.12 -25.38
CA PRO A 11 -15.27 -14.28 -24.39
C PRO A 11 -14.31 -13.64 -23.37
N SER A 12 -14.68 -12.42 -22.99
CA SER A 12 -14.15 -11.65 -21.88
C SER A 12 -14.64 -12.26 -20.55
N PHE A 13 -13.72 -12.74 -19.71
CA PHE A 13 -14.03 -13.09 -18.33
C PHE A 13 -13.74 -11.88 -17.43
N ALA A 14 -14.78 -11.08 -17.19
CA ALA A 14 -14.82 -10.10 -16.12
C ALA A 14 -15.35 -10.78 -14.86
N ALA A 15 -14.52 -10.88 -13.82
CA ALA A 15 -14.95 -11.33 -12.50
C ALA A 15 -15.29 -10.10 -11.64
N LEU A 16 -16.57 -9.73 -11.66
CA LEU A 16 -17.21 -8.81 -10.70
C LEU A 16 -17.07 -9.38 -9.28
N LEU A 17 -16.48 -8.62 -8.35
CA LEU A 17 -16.72 -8.81 -6.91
C LEU A 17 -17.75 -7.78 -6.45
N LEU A 18 -18.98 -8.28 -6.28
CA LEU A 18 -20.14 -7.60 -5.70
C LEU A 18 -19.92 -7.34 -4.21
N ILE A 19 -19.97 -6.06 -3.82
CA ILE A 19 -20.17 -5.66 -2.42
C ILE A 19 -21.66 -5.82 -2.12
N ALA A 20 -22.02 -6.86 -1.36
CA ALA A 20 -23.34 -7.00 -0.77
C ALA A 20 -23.44 -6.07 0.45
N GLY A 21 -24.12 -4.93 0.26
CA GLY A 21 -24.54 -4.06 1.36
C GLY A 21 -25.81 -4.59 2.01
N CYS A 22 -25.77 -4.85 3.32
CA CYS A 22 -26.97 -5.05 4.13
C CYS A 22 -27.46 -3.68 4.63
N ALA A 23 -28.34 -3.06 3.84
CA ALA A 23 -29.23 -2.02 4.33
C ALA A 23 -30.48 -2.69 4.93
N THR A 24 -30.69 -2.56 6.24
CA THR A 24 -32.01 -2.76 6.84
C THR A 24 -32.48 -1.44 7.41
N GLY A 25 -33.26 -0.73 6.60
CA GLY A 25 -34.10 0.37 7.02
C GLY A 25 -35.56 -0.01 6.81
N SER A 26 -36.42 0.36 7.76
CA SER A 26 -37.88 0.46 7.62
C SER A 26 -38.49 1.12 8.87
N PRO A 27 -39.66 1.79 8.78
CA PRO A 27 -39.73 3.24 8.58
C PRO A 27 -40.67 3.90 9.65
N PRO A 28 -41.11 5.18 9.52
CA PRO A 28 -41.62 5.98 10.63
C PRO A 28 -43.12 5.80 10.87
N GLY A 29 -43.53 5.86 12.13
CA GLY A 29 -44.92 6.00 12.58
C GLY A 29 -45.04 7.20 13.51
N SER A 30 -45.74 8.22 13.02
CA SER A 30 -46.03 9.49 13.71
C SER A 30 -47.34 9.42 14.50
N LEU A 31 -47.62 10.48 15.26
CA LEU A 31 -48.85 10.82 16.02
C LEU A 31 -48.89 10.15 17.41
N LEU A 32 -49.03 10.82 18.55
CA LEU A 32 -49.78 12.03 18.91
C LEU A 32 -49.23 12.73 20.17
N PHE A 33 -49.43 14.05 20.24
CA PHE A 33 -49.40 14.87 21.45
C PHE A 33 -50.42 14.39 22.49
N HIS A 34 -50.03 14.35 23.76
CA HIS A 34 -50.86 14.84 24.87
C HIS A 34 -49.97 15.22 26.08
N PRO A 35 -50.13 16.44 26.63
CA PRO A 35 -49.53 16.82 27.91
C PRO A 35 -50.55 16.62 29.04
N GLU A 36 -50.14 16.04 30.16
CA GLU A 36 -50.80 16.32 31.44
C GLU A 36 -49.83 16.18 32.61
N ALA A 37 -49.92 17.16 33.50
CA ALA A 37 -49.06 17.38 34.65
C ALA A 37 -49.80 16.98 35.94
N ILE A 38 -49.17 16.18 36.80
CA ILE A 38 -49.50 16.02 38.24
C ILE A 38 -48.15 15.60 38.87
N GLY A 39 -47.48 16.37 39.75
CA GLY A 39 -47.91 16.76 41.09
C GLY A 39 -47.51 15.66 42.10
N GLY A 40 -46.51 15.86 42.96
CA GLY A 40 -46.21 14.89 44.03
C GLY A 40 -44.90 15.11 44.76
N ALA A 41 -44.97 15.83 45.89
CA ALA A 41 -43.90 15.97 46.87
C ALA A 41 -43.87 14.78 47.85
N GLY A 42 -42.67 14.48 48.37
CA GLY A 42 -42.50 13.91 49.71
C GLY A 42 -41.87 12.51 49.79
N GLY A 43 -40.88 12.38 50.67
CA GLY A 43 -40.61 11.12 51.37
C GLY A 43 -39.23 10.51 51.17
N PHE A 44 -38.27 10.87 52.03
CA PHE A 44 -37.14 10.00 52.35
C PHE A 44 -37.65 8.67 52.95
N PRO A 45 -36.87 7.58 52.83
CA PRO A 45 -36.05 7.27 53.99
C PRO A 45 -34.61 6.88 53.64
N ARG A 46 -33.73 7.33 54.54
CA ARG A 46 -32.37 6.85 54.76
C ARG A 46 -32.42 5.42 55.28
N VAL A 47 -31.80 4.48 54.59
CA VAL A 47 -31.35 3.21 55.18
C VAL A 47 -29.88 3.04 54.84
N ALA A 48 -29.06 3.10 55.89
CA ALA A 48 -27.68 2.66 55.83
C ALA A 48 -27.67 1.14 56.00
N HIS A 49 -27.01 0.42 55.09
CA HIS A 49 -26.46 -0.88 55.37
C HIS A 49 -25.15 -1.06 54.60
N SER A 50 -24.07 -1.18 55.36
CA SER A 50 -22.79 -1.73 54.93
C SER A 50 -22.94 -3.22 54.62
N SER A 51 -22.40 -3.65 53.47
CA SER A 51 -21.89 -5.00 53.12
C SER A 51 -21.40 -4.89 51.67
N GLN A 52 -20.11 -4.74 51.40
CA GLN A 52 -19.15 -5.83 51.22
C GLN A 52 -19.60 -6.86 50.19
N GLY A 53 -18.96 -6.80 49.01
CA GLY A 53 -18.82 -7.91 48.07
C GLY A 53 -20.00 -8.13 47.12
N ASP A 54 -19.92 -7.55 45.92
CA ASP A 54 -20.02 -8.40 44.73
C ASP A 54 -19.25 -7.77 43.57
N THR A 55 -18.15 -8.42 43.23
CA THR A 55 -17.31 -8.14 42.07
C THR A 55 -18.12 -8.40 40.81
N LEU A 56 -18.85 -7.39 40.34
CA LEU A 56 -19.35 -7.36 38.98
C LEU A 56 -18.15 -7.41 38.05
N GLY A 57 -18.11 -8.47 37.24
CA GLY A 57 -17.08 -8.76 36.27
C GLY A 57 -16.84 -7.57 35.34
N GLU A 58 -15.85 -6.77 35.69
CA GLU A 58 -15.09 -5.99 34.75
C GLU A 58 -14.22 -7.00 34.01
N THR A 59 -14.70 -7.47 32.86
CA THR A 59 -13.79 -8.08 31.88
C THR A 59 -12.64 -7.11 31.69
N PRO A 60 -11.40 -7.45 32.09
CA PRO A 60 -10.28 -6.55 31.87
C PRO A 60 -10.24 -6.25 30.38
N SER A 61 -10.36 -4.95 30.06
CA SER A 61 -10.17 -4.47 28.71
C SER A 61 -8.87 -5.09 28.21
N ARG A 62 -8.96 -5.85 27.11
CA ARG A 62 -7.86 -6.65 26.55
C ARG A 62 -6.78 -5.76 25.90
N GLY A 63 -6.49 -4.60 26.48
CA GLY A 63 -5.34 -3.74 26.19
C GLY A 63 -4.08 -4.10 26.98
N ASP A 64 -4.18 -5.08 27.90
CA ASP A 64 -3.11 -5.54 28.79
C ASP A 64 -2.26 -6.69 28.21
N ARG A 65 -2.01 -6.70 26.90
CA ARG A 65 -0.88 -7.51 26.43
C ARG A 65 0.38 -6.83 26.97
N ALA A 66 1.07 -7.50 27.90
CA ALA A 66 2.29 -6.99 28.50
C ALA A 66 3.28 -6.65 27.39
N LEU A 67 3.53 -5.36 27.21
CA LEU A 67 4.55 -4.88 26.28
C LEU A 67 5.91 -5.42 26.73
N PRO A 68 6.85 -5.67 25.81
CA PRO A 68 8.20 -6.04 26.19
C PRO A 68 8.76 -5.02 27.18
N SER A 69 9.46 -5.48 28.21
CA SER A 69 10.07 -4.59 29.19
C SER A 69 11.02 -3.61 28.51
N GLY A 70 10.85 -2.31 28.75
CA GLY A 70 11.67 -1.27 28.11
C GLY A 70 11.20 -0.85 26.72
N TRP A 71 10.09 -1.39 26.21
CA TRP A 71 9.49 -0.93 24.96
C TRP A 71 8.75 0.40 25.15
N PRO A 72 8.87 1.35 24.22
CA PRO A 72 9.71 1.33 23.02
C PRO A 72 11.17 1.70 23.32
N ASP A 73 12.10 0.84 22.89
CA ASP A 73 13.54 1.14 22.99
C ASP A 73 14.00 1.89 21.73
N PHE A 74 13.97 3.22 21.80
CA PHE A 74 14.43 4.08 20.71
C PHE A 74 15.96 4.08 20.51
N SER A 75 16.72 3.48 21.43
CA SER A 75 18.18 3.36 21.31
C SER A 75 18.60 2.16 20.44
N SER A 76 17.72 1.15 20.32
CA SER A 76 17.88 0.03 19.41
C SER A 76 17.53 0.42 17.97
N ASP A 77 18.31 -0.09 17.00
CA ASP A 77 18.05 0.02 15.56
C ASP A 77 17.09 -1.04 15.01
N ASP A 78 16.48 -1.84 15.88
CA ASP A 78 15.52 -2.89 15.50
C ASP A 78 14.12 -2.31 15.22
N ALA A 79 13.87 -1.93 13.96
CA ALA A 79 12.58 -1.45 13.50
C ALA A 79 11.47 -2.51 13.65
N GLN A 80 11.78 -3.80 13.54
CA GLN A 80 10.80 -4.87 13.70
C GLN A 80 10.34 -4.98 15.15
N ALA A 81 11.26 -4.87 16.13
CA ALA A 81 10.91 -4.84 17.54
C ALA A 81 10.04 -3.63 17.92
N LEU A 82 10.22 -2.49 17.27
CA LEU A 82 9.34 -1.32 17.44
C LEU A 82 7.94 -1.57 16.85
N LEU A 83 7.85 -2.27 15.73
CA LEU A 83 6.61 -2.48 14.99
C LEU A 83 5.75 -3.63 15.55
N GLU A 84 6.37 -4.71 16.06
CA GLU A 84 5.71 -5.95 16.48
C GLU A 84 4.46 -5.75 17.36
N PRO A 85 4.49 -4.90 18.42
CA PRO A 85 3.30 -4.68 19.24
C PRO A 85 2.09 -4.14 18.48
N PHE A 86 2.30 -3.31 17.45
CA PHE A 86 1.23 -2.78 16.61
C PHE A 86 0.63 -3.82 15.67
N LEU A 87 1.46 -4.71 15.14
CA LEU A 87 1.00 -5.81 14.27
C LEU A 87 0.21 -6.85 15.07
N SER A 88 0.56 -7.00 16.36
CA SER A 88 -0.11 -7.88 17.30
C SER A 88 -1.48 -7.36 17.78
N CYS A 89 -1.85 -6.11 17.51
CA CYS A 89 -3.16 -5.57 17.86
C CYS A 89 -4.28 -6.33 17.15
N THR A 90 -5.28 -6.83 17.88
CA THR A 90 -6.39 -7.61 17.29
C THR A 90 -7.62 -6.78 16.96
N SER A 91 -7.69 -5.55 17.47
CA SER A 91 -8.79 -4.63 17.21
C SER A 91 -8.29 -3.21 16.90
N PRO A 92 -9.10 -2.38 16.22
CA PRO A 92 -8.79 -0.96 16.03
C PRO A 92 -8.63 -0.20 17.36
N GLY A 93 -9.38 -0.57 18.40
CA GLY A 93 -9.29 0.03 19.72
C GLY A 93 -7.93 -0.21 20.38
N ASP A 94 -7.40 -1.43 20.29
CA ASP A 94 -6.07 -1.78 20.83
C ASP A 94 -4.96 -0.99 20.11
N PHE A 95 -5.10 -0.82 18.80
CA PHE A 95 -4.15 -0.04 18.00
C PHE A 95 -4.13 1.43 18.43
N LEU A 96 -5.31 2.05 18.61
CA LEU A 96 -5.42 3.43 19.09
C LEU A 96 -4.90 3.60 20.52
N ALA A 97 -5.22 2.66 21.42
CA ALA A 97 -4.74 2.68 22.79
C ALA A 97 -3.21 2.56 22.87
N LEU A 98 -2.60 1.72 22.02
CA LEU A 98 -1.16 1.59 21.94
C LEU A 98 -0.50 2.87 21.43
N GLN A 99 -1.07 3.51 20.40
CA GLN A 99 -0.56 4.78 19.88
C GLN A 99 -0.55 5.92 20.93
N GLN A 100 -1.45 5.89 21.92
CA GLN A 100 -1.49 6.89 23.00
C GLN A 100 -0.34 6.76 24.00
N ARG A 101 0.36 5.62 24.02
CA ARG A 101 1.40 5.29 25.01
C ARG A 101 2.82 5.59 24.51
N VAL A 102 2.97 6.05 23.28
CA VAL A 102 4.26 6.25 22.62
C VAL A 102 4.28 7.56 21.85
N ASP A 103 5.47 8.16 21.76
CA ASP A 103 5.73 9.23 20.79
C ASP A 103 5.69 8.66 19.38
N MET A 104 4.52 8.74 18.73
CA MET A 104 4.29 8.20 17.40
C MET A 104 5.18 8.84 16.32
N SER A 105 5.47 10.13 16.44
CA SER A 105 6.33 10.82 15.47
C SER A 105 7.75 10.30 15.52
N ARG A 106 8.30 10.15 16.74
CA ARG A 106 9.62 9.58 16.96
C ARG A 106 9.68 8.11 16.56
N LEU A 107 8.62 7.34 16.83
CA LEU A 107 8.53 5.94 16.42
C LEU A 107 8.60 5.79 14.91
N VAL A 108 7.76 6.51 14.16
CA VAL A 108 7.74 6.44 12.70
C VAL A 108 9.05 6.90 12.07
N ALA A 109 9.71 7.91 12.66
CA ALA A 109 11.02 8.36 12.21
C ALA A 109 12.13 7.29 12.36
N ARG A 110 11.93 6.30 13.24
CA ARG A 110 12.86 5.18 13.46
C ARG A 110 12.57 3.95 12.61
N LEU A 111 11.37 3.84 12.05
CA LEU A 111 11.02 2.73 11.18
C LEU A 111 11.72 2.87 9.81
N ASP A 112 12.10 1.74 9.23
CA ASP A 112 12.40 1.69 7.81
C ASP A 112 11.11 1.87 6.98
N ALA A 113 11.30 2.15 5.69
CA ALA A 113 10.21 2.50 4.80
C ALA A 113 9.15 1.39 4.69
N TRP A 114 9.56 0.11 4.70
CA TRP A 114 8.63 -1.01 4.64
C TRP A 114 7.91 -1.25 5.96
N SER A 115 8.62 -1.17 7.09
CA SER A 115 7.99 -1.22 8.42
C SER A 115 6.96 -0.10 8.62
N ALA A 116 7.22 1.09 8.10
CA ALA A 116 6.27 2.20 8.13
C ALA A 116 5.02 1.90 7.27
N VAL A 117 5.18 1.34 6.06
CA VAL A 117 4.04 0.89 5.24
C VAL A 117 3.18 -0.12 6.01
N ARG A 118 3.81 -1.09 6.67
CA ARG A 118 3.12 -2.10 7.49
C ARG A 118 2.43 -1.50 8.71
N LEU A 119 3.02 -0.50 9.37
CA LEU A 119 2.35 0.22 10.46
C LEU A 119 1.08 0.89 9.93
N GLY A 120 1.21 1.62 8.83
CA GLY A 120 0.10 2.38 8.27
C GLY A 120 -1.02 1.51 7.68
N SER A 121 -0.75 0.26 7.31
CA SER A 121 -1.78 -0.68 6.86
C SER A 121 -2.65 -1.23 8.00
N ARG A 122 -2.26 -1.01 9.27
CA ARG A 122 -3.09 -1.38 10.44
C ARG A 122 -4.23 -0.41 10.70
N GLY A 123 -4.15 0.80 10.17
CA GLY A 123 -5.16 1.84 10.37
C GLY A 123 -4.55 3.24 10.44
N PRO A 124 -5.38 4.26 10.70
CA PRO A 124 -4.93 5.64 10.76
C PRO A 124 -3.96 5.83 11.93
N VAL A 125 -2.85 6.51 11.66
CA VAL A 125 -1.94 6.96 12.71
C VAL A 125 -2.42 8.30 13.27
N ARG A 126 -1.96 8.62 14.48
CA ARG A 126 -2.16 9.95 15.07
C ARG A 126 -1.63 11.05 14.14
N GLU A 127 -2.30 12.20 14.16
CA GLU A 127 -2.07 13.32 13.23
C GLU A 127 -0.61 13.79 13.22
N GLU A 128 0.05 13.85 14.38
CA GLU A 128 1.46 14.24 14.48
C GLU A 128 2.41 13.31 13.70
N ALA A 129 2.02 12.04 13.51
CA ALA A 129 2.81 11.01 12.86
C ALA A 129 2.42 10.75 11.40
N SER A 130 1.32 11.32 10.90
CA SER A 130 0.87 11.13 9.51
C SER A 130 1.90 11.65 8.51
N GLY A 131 2.41 12.87 8.73
CA GLY A 131 3.45 13.48 7.90
C GLY A 131 4.72 12.63 7.81
N PRO A 132 5.36 12.25 8.93
CA PRO A 132 6.47 11.31 8.94
C PRO A 132 6.16 9.97 8.24
N LEU A 133 4.97 9.40 8.46
CA LEU A 133 4.55 8.14 7.86
C LEU A 133 4.46 8.24 6.34
N ASN A 134 3.84 9.31 5.85
CA ASN A 134 3.65 9.53 4.42
C ASN A 134 4.98 9.81 3.70
N ARG A 135 5.97 10.40 4.38
CA ARG A 135 7.36 10.47 3.85
C ARG A 135 8.00 9.10 3.74
N GLN A 136 7.83 8.22 4.73
CA GLN A 136 8.36 6.86 4.68
C GLN A 136 7.69 6.03 3.58
N ARG A 137 6.36 6.13 3.43
CA ARG A 137 5.62 5.49 2.34
C ARG A 137 6.07 6.00 0.96
N THR A 138 6.28 7.31 0.83
CA THR A 138 6.84 7.90 -0.39
C THR A 138 8.24 7.35 -0.68
N ALA A 139 9.10 7.29 0.34
CA ALA A 139 10.44 6.72 0.21
C ALA A 139 10.39 5.25 -0.19
N PHE A 140 9.47 4.46 0.36
CA PHE A 140 9.27 3.06 0.00
C PHE A 140 8.96 2.90 -1.49
N LEU A 141 7.97 3.66 -2.02
CA LEU A 141 7.58 3.57 -3.44
C LEU A 141 8.74 3.85 -4.40
N LEU A 142 9.57 4.84 -4.06
CA LEU A 142 10.74 5.19 -4.87
C LEU A 142 11.85 4.14 -4.74
N GLN A 143 12.13 3.67 -3.53
CA GLN A 143 13.16 2.66 -3.28
C GLN A 143 12.79 1.31 -3.88
N SER A 144 11.52 0.92 -3.84
CA SER A 144 11.06 -0.36 -4.41
C SER A 144 11.30 -0.41 -5.91
N LEU A 145 11.12 0.71 -6.63
CA LEU A 145 11.32 0.77 -8.07
C LEU A 145 12.76 0.39 -8.46
N GLU A 146 13.73 0.87 -7.68
CA GLU A 146 15.15 0.62 -7.89
C GLU A 146 15.57 -0.75 -7.39
N ARG A 147 15.00 -1.19 -6.27
CA ARG A 147 15.42 -2.40 -5.56
C ARG A 147 14.80 -3.67 -6.13
N TYR A 148 13.53 -3.60 -6.54
CA TYR A 148 12.72 -4.74 -6.96
C TYR A 148 12.25 -4.64 -8.41
N GLY A 149 12.45 -3.49 -9.06
CA GLY A 149 12.02 -3.23 -10.44
C GLY A 149 10.55 -2.86 -10.55
N ALA A 150 10.17 -2.32 -11.71
CA ALA A 150 8.84 -1.76 -11.96
C ALA A 150 7.70 -2.76 -11.73
N ALA A 151 7.80 -3.98 -12.26
CA ALA A 151 6.71 -4.96 -12.17
C ALA A 151 6.38 -5.39 -10.74
N ASN A 152 7.41 -5.62 -9.89
CA ASN A 152 7.18 -5.93 -8.48
C ASN A 152 6.68 -4.69 -7.73
N THR A 153 7.27 -3.53 -8.02
CA THR A 153 6.87 -2.25 -7.42
C THR A 153 5.44 -1.88 -7.71
N GLU A 154 4.91 -2.25 -8.87
CA GLU A 154 3.52 -2.00 -9.23
C GLU A 154 2.57 -2.71 -8.25
N VAL A 155 2.83 -3.99 -7.95
CA VAL A 155 2.06 -4.75 -6.94
C VAL A 155 2.18 -4.11 -5.56
N LEU A 156 3.40 -3.69 -5.17
CA LEU A 156 3.65 -3.04 -3.89
C LEU A 156 2.97 -1.68 -3.78
N ALA A 157 2.92 -0.92 -4.87
CA ALA A 157 2.25 0.36 -4.95
C ALA A 157 0.73 0.22 -4.81
N HIS A 158 0.13 -0.82 -5.41
CA HIS A 158 -1.28 -1.16 -5.18
C HIS A 158 -1.56 -1.51 -3.72
N PHE A 159 -0.68 -2.27 -3.06
CA PHE A 159 -0.84 -2.51 -1.62
C PHE A 159 -0.78 -1.22 -0.79
N VAL A 160 0.16 -0.31 -1.09
CA VAL A 160 0.23 1.00 -0.43
C VAL A 160 -1.04 1.80 -0.71
N LEU A 161 -1.52 1.81 -1.95
CA LEU A 161 -2.75 2.47 -2.35
C LEU A 161 -3.93 1.94 -1.53
N ASP A 162 -4.21 0.64 -1.61
CA ASP A 162 -5.36 -0.01 -0.99
C ASP A 162 -5.37 0.08 0.55
N SER A 163 -4.19 0.19 1.16
CA SER A 163 -4.06 0.32 2.62
C SER A 163 -3.96 1.76 3.15
N CYS A 164 -3.79 2.75 2.27
CA CYS A 164 -3.77 4.17 2.65
C CYS A 164 -5.18 4.73 2.81
N HIS A 165 -5.32 5.76 3.64
CA HIS A 165 -6.51 6.62 3.65
C HIS A 165 -6.39 7.68 2.54
N ASP A 166 -7.51 8.27 2.13
CA ASP A 166 -7.52 9.24 1.02
C ASP A 166 -6.70 10.50 1.33
N ASP A 167 -6.74 10.99 2.57
CA ASP A 167 -5.92 12.14 3.00
C ASP A 167 -4.43 11.80 3.01
N ASP A 168 -4.05 10.62 3.50
CA ASP A 168 -2.67 10.14 3.45
C ASP A 168 -2.17 10.00 2.00
N LEU A 169 -3.02 9.45 1.14
CA LEU A 169 -2.70 9.27 -0.27
C LEU A 169 -2.52 10.62 -0.96
N LYS A 170 -3.39 11.59 -0.68
CA LYS A 170 -3.24 12.97 -1.16
C LYS A 170 -1.89 13.55 -0.74
N ASP A 171 -1.50 13.38 0.52
CA ASP A 171 -0.22 13.86 1.03
C ASP A 171 0.97 13.19 0.35
N ILE A 172 0.93 11.88 0.14
CA ILE A 172 1.96 11.14 -0.60
C ILE A 172 2.09 11.66 -2.03
N LEU A 173 0.96 11.86 -2.72
CA LEU A 173 0.96 12.39 -4.08
C LEU A 173 1.51 13.82 -4.14
N LEU A 174 1.20 14.66 -3.15
CA LEU A 174 1.75 16.01 -3.03
C LEU A 174 3.26 15.99 -2.74
N LEU A 175 3.74 15.07 -1.91
CA LEU A 175 5.18 14.87 -1.66
C LEU A 175 5.89 14.47 -2.95
N LEU A 176 5.35 13.50 -3.69
CA LEU A 176 5.90 13.07 -4.98
C LEU A 176 5.89 14.19 -6.02
N ALA A 177 4.80 14.97 -6.12
CA ALA A 177 4.69 16.08 -7.06
C ALA A 177 5.64 17.23 -6.72
N ARG A 178 5.80 17.54 -5.42
CA ARG A 178 6.75 18.54 -4.92
C ARG A 178 8.18 18.19 -5.30
N ASP A 179 8.51 16.90 -5.26
CA ASP A 179 9.84 16.38 -5.58
C ASP A 179 10.00 16.00 -7.07
N ARG A 180 8.99 16.26 -7.92
CA ARG A 180 8.94 15.89 -9.35
C ARG A 180 9.23 14.41 -9.63
N ARG A 181 8.69 13.56 -8.76
CA ARG A 181 8.78 12.11 -8.88
C ARG A 181 7.45 11.47 -9.25
N LEU A 182 6.36 12.22 -9.28
CA LEU A 182 5.03 11.67 -9.52
C LEU A 182 4.88 11.20 -10.97
N SER A 183 5.22 12.05 -11.94
CA SER A 183 5.19 11.73 -13.36
C SER A 183 6.08 10.54 -13.69
N GLU A 184 7.35 10.58 -13.28
CA GLU A 184 8.31 9.48 -13.43
C GLU A 184 7.81 8.16 -12.82
N LEU A 185 7.25 8.21 -11.60
CA LEU A 185 6.71 7.01 -10.95
C LEU A 185 5.54 6.42 -11.76
N LEU A 186 4.65 7.26 -12.28
CA LEU A 186 3.49 6.80 -13.08
C LEU A 186 3.89 6.28 -14.45
N GLU A 187 4.96 6.79 -15.05
CA GLU A 187 5.52 6.24 -16.29
C GLU A 187 6.06 4.82 -16.10
N HIS A 188 6.66 4.55 -14.93
CA HIS A 188 7.14 3.22 -14.59
C HIS A 188 6.04 2.26 -14.13
N LEU A 189 4.94 2.77 -13.57
CA LEU A 189 3.85 1.99 -12.97
C LEU A 189 2.53 2.26 -13.70
N PRO A 190 2.33 1.71 -14.92
CA PRO A 190 1.25 2.11 -15.81
C PRO A 190 -0.15 1.84 -15.28
N SER A 191 -0.36 0.86 -14.39
CA SER A 191 -1.66 0.61 -13.76
C SER A 191 -1.96 1.50 -12.56
N LEU A 192 -0.97 2.20 -12.01
CA LEU A 192 -1.16 3.04 -10.83
C LEU A 192 -2.01 4.28 -11.14
N GLY A 193 -1.82 4.89 -12.32
CA GLY A 193 -2.62 6.05 -12.75
C GLY A 193 -4.13 5.76 -12.79
N PRO A 194 -4.57 4.73 -13.55
CA PRO A 194 -5.98 4.31 -13.57
C PRO A 194 -6.54 3.94 -12.19
N ALA A 195 -5.73 3.31 -11.33
CA ALA A 195 -6.16 2.96 -9.97
C ALA A 195 -6.37 4.19 -9.07
N LEU A 196 -5.50 5.20 -9.20
CA LEU A 196 -5.68 6.49 -8.54
C LEU A 196 -6.95 7.21 -9.05
N GLU A 197 -7.20 7.18 -10.36
CA GLU A 197 -8.39 7.76 -10.97
C GLU A 197 -9.68 7.08 -10.52
N ALA A 198 -9.68 5.74 -10.43
CA ALA A 198 -10.80 4.97 -9.90
C ALA A 198 -11.14 5.35 -8.45
N ARG A 199 -10.13 5.82 -7.69
CA ARG A 199 -10.26 6.31 -6.32
C ARG A 199 -10.56 7.81 -6.23
N GLY A 200 -10.75 8.49 -7.36
CA GLY A 200 -11.12 9.91 -7.43
C GLY A 200 -9.93 10.88 -7.45
N PHE A 201 -8.70 10.39 -7.52
CA PHE A 201 -7.51 11.23 -7.68
C PHE A 201 -7.21 11.46 -9.15
N LYS A 202 -6.89 12.69 -9.53
CA LYS A 202 -6.42 13.02 -10.88
C LYS A 202 -4.94 13.40 -10.79
N PRO A 203 -4.00 12.46 -10.99
CA PRO A 203 -2.58 12.77 -10.86
C PRO A 203 -2.13 13.88 -11.82
N SER A 204 -2.74 13.95 -13.01
CA SER A 204 -2.52 15.01 -14.01
C SER A 204 -2.96 16.41 -13.56
N ALA A 205 -3.83 16.51 -12.55
CA ALA A 205 -4.25 17.79 -11.98
C ALA A 205 -3.29 18.29 -10.89
N LEU A 206 -2.39 17.44 -10.40
CA LEU A 206 -1.36 17.84 -9.44
C LEU A 206 -0.23 18.54 -10.20
N THR A 207 -0.11 19.84 -10.02
CA THR A 207 0.98 20.62 -10.60
C THR A 207 2.29 20.24 -9.93
N GLU A 208 3.17 19.57 -10.68
CA GLU A 208 4.56 19.40 -10.29
C GLU A 208 5.26 20.77 -10.26
N ARG A 209 6.08 21.02 -9.24
CA ARG A 209 6.82 22.29 -9.09
C ARG A 209 7.83 22.45 -10.24
N ASP A 210 8.08 23.68 -10.69
CA ASP A 210 9.14 23.99 -11.66
C ASP A 210 10.53 23.48 -11.24
N PHE A 211 11.37 23.21 -12.25
CA PHE A 211 12.72 22.68 -12.10
C PHE A 211 13.59 23.53 -11.16
N ALA A 212 14.14 22.91 -10.11
CA ALA A 212 15.10 23.54 -9.22
C ALA A 212 16.50 22.91 -9.40
N TRP A 213 17.55 23.72 -9.36
CA TRP A 213 18.95 23.26 -9.44
C TRP A 213 19.34 22.26 -8.32
N SER A 214 18.59 22.23 -7.20
CA SER A 214 18.72 21.20 -6.16
C SER A 214 18.45 19.79 -6.66
N ASP A 215 17.66 19.65 -7.72
CA ASP A 215 17.22 18.36 -8.27
C ASP A 215 18.37 17.72 -9.07
N LEU A 216 19.19 18.53 -9.76
CA LEU A 216 20.43 18.09 -10.45
C LEU A 216 21.48 17.56 -9.47
N GLY A 217 21.65 18.23 -8.32
CA GLY A 217 22.60 17.81 -7.29
C GLY A 217 22.31 16.40 -6.74
N ARG A 218 21.03 16.02 -6.64
CA ARG A 218 20.62 14.66 -6.24
C ARG A 218 20.80 13.64 -7.36
N GLY A 219 20.51 14.01 -8.61
CA GLY A 219 20.78 13.15 -9.76
C GLY A 219 22.27 12.79 -9.91
N LEU A 220 23.17 13.74 -9.64
CA LEU A 220 24.61 13.52 -9.64
C LEU A 220 25.11 12.71 -8.43
N ALA A 221 24.54 12.91 -7.24
CA ALA A 221 24.84 12.06 -6.08
C ALA A 221 24.44 10.59 -6.31
N ARG A 222 23.42 10.36 -7.14
CA ARG A 222 22.98 9.04 -7.56
C ARG A 222 23.90 8.41 -8.60
N ALA A 223 24.29 9.17 -9.63
CA ALA A 223 25.28 8.73 -10.62
C ALA A 223 26.67 8.43 -10.01
N GLY A 224 27.07 9.18 -8.97
CA GLY A 224 28.33 8.94 -8.25
C GLY A 224 28.33 7.65 -7.42
N LYS A 225 27.18 7.22 -6.88
CA LYS A 225 27.04 5.92 -6.21
C LYS A 225 27.06 4.75 -7.19
N ASP A 226 26.47 4.91 -8.38
CA ASP A 226 26.43 3.87 -9.40
C ASP A 226 27.83 3.58 -10.00
N ALA A 227 28.71 4.58 -10.05
CA ALA A 227 30.10 4.39 -10.49
C ALA A 227 30.97 3.55 -9.52
N LEU A 228 30.60 3.50 -8.22
CA LEU A 228 31.30 2.70 -7.20
C LEU A 228 30.68 1.31 -6.97
N ALA A 229 29.51 1.01 -7.57
CA ALA A 229 28.85 -0.29 -7.46
C ALA A 229 29.35 -1.33 -8.49
N THR A 230 30.52 -1.10 -9.06
CA THR A 230 31.13 -2.04 -10.00
C THR A 230 31.86 -3.14 -9.19
N ILE A 231 31.14 -4.26 -8.96
CA ILE A 231 31.55 -5.62 -8.47
C ILE A 231 30.99 -5.99 -7.06
N PRO A 232 30.34 -7.17 -6.83
CA PRO A 232 29.82 -8.19 -7.75
C PRO A 232 28.27 -8.16 -7.80
N LEU A 233 27.73 -8.00 -9.01
CA LEU A 233 26.29 -7.89 -9.31
C LEU A 233 25.44 -9.09 -8.82
N VAL A 234 26.07 -10.24 -8.56
CA VAL A 234 25.39 -11.49 -8.17
C VAL A 234 25.04 -11.52 -6.69
N GLU A 235 25.89 -10.98 -5.81
CA GLU A 235 25.63 -11.00 -4.36
C GLU A 235 24.52 -10.00 -3.97
N GLY A 236 24.51 -8.83 -4.63
CA GLY A 236 23.43 -7.86 -4.49
C GLY A 236 22.10 -8.29 -5.12
N ALA A 237 22.12 -9.15 -6.15
CA ALA A 237 20.90 -9.70 -6.73
C ALA A 237 20.26 -10.75 -5.81
N SER A 238 21.08 -11.64 -5.23
CA SER A 238 20.63 -12.64 -4.27
C SER A 238 20.08 -12.01 -2.99
N SER A 239 20.72 -10.97 -2.46
CA SER A 239 20.22 -10.27 -1.26
C SER A 239 18.87 -9.58 -1.51
N ARG A 240 18.71 -8.90 -2.65
CA ARG A 240 17.42 -8.26 -3.02
C ARG A 240 16.29 -9.27 -3.22
N LEU A 241 16.61 -10.44 -3.76
CA LEU A 241 15.64 -11.53 -3.92
C LEU A 241 15.18 -12.06 -2.56
N MET A 242 16.12 -12.29 -1.63
CA MET A 242 15.79 -12.71 -0.26
C MET A 242 14.96 -11.66 0.48
N GLU A 243 15.29 -10.38 0.32
CA GLU A 243 14.51 -9.27 0.89
C GLU A 243 13.09 -9.19 0.30
N LEU A 244 12.95 -9.36 -1.01
CA LEU A 244 11.63 -9.38 -1.67
C LEU A 244 10.81 -10.57 -1.17
N GLN A 245 11.43 -11.73 -0.97
CA GLN A 245 10.76 -12.92 -0.44
C GLN A 245 10.30 -12.68 1.01
N ALA A 246 11.16 -12.14 1.87
CA ALA A 246 10.81 -11.80 3.25
C ALA A 246 9.69 -10.75 3.32
N LEU A 247 9.71 -9.77 2.41
CA LEU A 247 8.64 -8.79 2.26
C LEU A 247 7.34 -9.45 1.82
N LYS A 248 7.39 -10.34 0.81
CA LYS A 248 6.23 -11.05 0.27
C LYS A 248 5.49 -11.81 1.36
N GLU A 249 6.20 -12.50 2.24
CA GLU A 249 5.60 -13.25 3.36
C GLU A 249 4.80 -12.36 4.33
N GLN A 250 5.08 -11.06 4.37
CA GLN A 250 4.41 -10.09 5.24
C GLN A 250 3.22 -9.40 4.56
N LEU A 251 3.00 -9.62 3.26
CA LEU A 251 1.88 -9.05 2.51
C LEU A 251 0.60 -9.86 2.68
N PRO A 252 -0.59 -9.27 2.49
CA PRO A 252 -1.84 -10.03 2.38
C PRO A 252 -1.83 -11.00 1.18
N PRO A 253 -2.55 -12.15 1.25
CA PRO A 253 -2.51 -13.20 0.23
C PRO A 253 -2.81 -12.78 -1.23
N PRO A 254 -3.68 -11.79 -1.52
CA PRO A 254 -3.86 -11.29 -2.88
C PRO A 254 -2.57 -10.72 -3.50
N TYR A 255 -1.80 -9.95 -2.75
CA TYR A 255 -0.56 -9.33 -3.26
C TYR A 255 0.59 -10.32 -3.33
N GLN A 256 0.61 -11.33 -2.44
CA GLN A 256 1.56 -12.44 -2.55
C GLN A 256 1.41 -13.15 -3.89
N ARG A 257 0.18 -13.55 -4.24
CA ARG A 257 -0.12 -14.19 -5.52
C ARG A 257 0.20 -13.30 -6.71
N ALA A 258 -0.03 -11.99 -6.59
CA ALA A 258 0.34 -11.04 -7.64
C ALA A 258 1.86 -10.95 -7.84
N LEU A 259 2.65 -10.95 -6.77
CA LEU A 259 4.12 -11.02 -6.86
C LEU A 259 4.58 -12.35 -7.47
N ASP A 260 3.97 -13.48 -7.08
CA ASP A 260 4.28 -14.78 -7.67
C ASP A 260 3.99 -14.80 -9.18
N ALA A 261 2.89 -14.18 -9.62
CA ALA A 261 2.55 -14.07 -11.04
C ALA A 261 3.57 -13.20 -11.81
N VAL A 262 4.07 -12.12 -11.20
CA VAL A 262 5.14 -11.31 -11.78
C VAL A 262 6.43 -12.11 -11.92
N GLU A 263 6.82 -12.86 -10.88
CA GLU A 263 8.00 -13.72 -10.91
C GLU A 263 7.89 -14.78 -12.00
N GLN A 264 6.74 -15.47 -12.07
CA GLN A 264 6.46 -16.47 -13.10
C GLN A 264 6.55 -15.89 -14.51
N ALA A 265 5.93 -14.73 -14.77
CA ALA A 265 5.99 -14.07 -16.07
C ALA A 265 7.42 -13.63 -16.45
N GLN A 266 8.25 -13.25 -15.47
CA GLN A 266 9.65 -12.94 -15.71
C GLN A 266 10.47 -14.19 -16.01
N LEU A 267 10.23 -15.31 -15.32
CA LEU A 267 10.86 -16.59 -15.62
C LEU A 267 10.51 -17.04 -17.04
N GLU A 268 9.25 -17.00 -17.42
CA GLU A 268 8.79 -17.35 -18.77
C GLU A 268 9.47 -16.49 -19.84
N ARG A 269 9.68 -15.19 -19.60
CA ARG A 269 10.42 -14.33 -20.54
C ARG A 269 11.90 -14.69 -20.64
N ARG A 270 12.54 -15.11 -19.55
CA ARG A 270 13.97 -15.52 -19.54
C ARG A 270 14.16 -16.87 -20.22
N PHE A 271 13.21 -17.78 -20.06
CA PHE A 271 13.28 -19.15 -20.59
C PHE A 271 12.49 -19.36 -21.89
N SER A 272 11.80 -18.33 -22.39
CA SER A 272 11.25 -18.34 -23.74
C SER A 272 12.42 -18.50 -24.72
N PRO A 273 12.43 -19.52 -25.60
CA PRO A 273 13.41 -19.62 -26.65
C PRO A 273 13.39 -18.31 -27.44
N GLY A 274 14.48 -17.57 -27.43
CA GLY A 274 14.65 -16.46 -28.36
C GLY A 274 14.46 -17.01 -29.78
N PRO A 275 13.99 -16.21 -30.75
CA PRO A 275 13.93 -16.67 -32.14
C PRO A 275 15.32 -17.11 -32.56
N VAL A 276 15.56 -18.43 -32.59
CA VAL A 276 16.74 -19.01 -33.21
C VAL A 276 16.57 -18.69 -34.68
N LEU A 277 17.25 -17.64 -35.13
CA LEU A 277 17.43 -17.37 -36.54
C LEU A 277 18.25 -18.54 -37.07
N MET A 278 17.56 -19.61 -37.47
CA MET A 278 18.18 -20.76 -38.12
C MET A 278 18.78 -20.22 -39.41
N GLY A 279 20.09 -19.98 -39.37
CA GLY A 279 20.84 -19.47 -40.50
C GLY A 279 20.77 -20.46 -41.63
N THR A 280 19.77 -20.32 -42.50
CA THR A 280 19.82 -20.91 -43.82
C THR A 280 20.89 -20.15 -44.59
N VAL A 281 22.05 -20.76 -44.78
CA VAL A 281 23.02 -20.31 -45.78
C VAL A 281 22.32 -20.40 -47.13
N ALA A 282 21.93 -19.25 -47.67
CA ALA A 282 21.49 -19.09 -49.04
C ALA A 282 22.31 -17.96 -49.67
N PRO A 283 22.91 -18.17 -50.86
CA PRO A 283 23.70 -17.13 -51.51
C PRO A 283 22.79 -16.05 -52.09
N SER A 284 23.10 -14.80 -51.75
CA SER A 284 22.95 -13.58 -52.57
C SER A 284 21.68 -13.42 -53.43
N ALA A 285 20.72 -12.58 -52.98
CA ALA A 285 20.09 -11.53 -53.80
C ALA A 285 19.07 -10.66 -53.02
N ALA A 286 19.32 -9.34 -53.06
CA ALA A 286 18.38 -8.22 -53.19
C ALA A 286 17.06 -8.11 -52.37
N SER A 287 17.07 -7.08 -51.49
CA SER A 287 16.13 -5.94 -51.45
C SER A 287 14.82 -5.97 -50.65
N SER A 288 14.59 -4.80 -50.02
CA SER A 288 13.34 -4.18 -49.53
C SER A 288 12.79 -4.63 -48.17
N GLY A 289 13.09 -3.83 -47.13
CA GLY A 289 12.50 -3.92 -45.80
C GLY A 289 11.26 -3.03 -45.66
N THR A 290 10.23 -3.56 -45.01
CA THR A 290 9.12 -2.81 -44.42
C THR A 290 8.97 -3.24 -42.96
N SER A 291 9.27 -2.30 -42.04
CA SER A 291 9.22 -2.50 -40.60
C SER A 291 7.81 -2.18 -40.09
N THR A 292 7.11 -3.19 -39.56
CA THR A 292 5.80 -3.02 -38.91
C THR A 292 5.99 -3.11 -37.40
N SER A 293 5.91 -1.97 -36.72
CA SER A 293 5.92 -1.85 -35.27
C SER A 293 4.62 -2.41 -34.68
N ARG A 294 4.71 -3.32 -33.71
CA ARG A 294 3.55 -3.95 -33.04
C ARG A 294 3.52 -3.50 -31.59
N SER A 295 2.51 -2.69 -31.25
CA SER A 295 2.22 -2.15 -29.92
C SER A 295 1.64 -3.24 -29.01
N PHE A 296 2.17 -3.33 -27.78
CA PHE A 296 1.68 -4.25 -26.74
C PHE A 296 0.85 -3.45 -25.72
N LYS A 297 -0.44 -3.74 -25.62
CA LYS A 297 -1.34 -3.24 -24.56
C LYS A 297 -1.65 -4.38 -23.60
N SER A 298 -1.33 -4.23 -22.33
CA SER A 298 -1.77 -5.13 -21.25
C SER A 298 -2.86 -4.43 -20.43
N THR A 299 -4.01 -5.10 -20.28
CA THR A 299 -5.18 -4.64 -19.52
C THR A 299 -5.40 -5.64 -18.38
N TRP A 300 -5.47 -5.17 -17.15
CA TRP A 300 -5.97 -5.92 -15.99
C TRP A 300 -6.95 -5.02 -15.26
N ALA A 301 -8.15 -5.54 -15.03
CA ALA A 301 -9.21 -4.99 -14.20
C ALA A 301 -9.69 -6.12 -13.28
#